data_AF-A0A378MYH9-F1
#
_entry.id   AF-A0A378MYH9-F1
#
_cell.length_a   1.000
_cell.length_b   1.000
_cell.length_c   1.000
_cell.angle_alpha   90.00
_cell.angle_beta   90.00
_cell.angle_gamma   90.00
#
_symmetry.space_group_name_H-M   'P 1'
#
loop_
_entity.id
_entity.type
_entity.pdbx_description
1 polymer ?
#
loop_
_entity_poly.entity_id
_entity_poly.type
_entity_poly.pdbx_seq_one_letter_code
_entity_poly.pdbx_strand_id
1 'polypeptide(L)' 'MQDDILDVIGETDKIGKIVGSDEHLNKSTYPKLLGLDGAKQKAEMLYQTALHSLEQLPFDTTALKELANFIVKREN' A
#
# COMPACT_ATOMS: atom_id res chain seq x y z
N MET A 1 -0.40 -0.72 5.33
CA MET A 1 -0.85 -0.18 4.03
C MET A 1 -0.25 -0.97 2.89
N GLN A 2 1.04 -0.78 2.54
CA GLN A 2 1.70 -1.61 1.51
C GLN A 2 1.78 -3.08 1.95
N ASP A 3 2.09 -3.36 3.23
CA ASP A 3 2.09 -4.73 3.75
C ASP A 3 0.73 -5.42 3.60
N ASP A 4 -0.36 -4.71 3.90
CA ASP A 4 -1.71 -5.26 3.72
C ASP A 4 -2.01 -5.59 2.24
N ILE A 5 -1.47 -4.81 1.30
CA ILE A 5 -1.60 -5.05 -0.15
C ILE A 5 -0.78 -6.27 -0.57
N LEU A 6 0.47 -6.37 -0.10
CA LEU A 6 1.37 -7.48 -0.40
C LEU A 6 0.85 -8.80 0.20
N ASP A 7 0.27 -8.78 1.39
CA ASP A 7 -0.34 -9.95 2.03
C ASP A 7 -1.52 -10.47 1.18
N VAL A 8 -2.40 -9.57 0.70
CA VAL A 8 -3.55 -9.96 -0.12
C VAL A 8 -3.14 -10.48 -1.50
N ILE A 9 -2.14 -9.87 -2.15
CA ILE A 9 -1.62 -10.36 -3.44
C ILE A 9 -0.96 -11.74 -3.24
N GLY A 10 -0.10 -11.87 -2.23
CA GLY A 10 0.60 -13.11 -1.92
C GLY A 10 -0.33 -14.26 -1.51
N GLU A 11 -1.44 -13.97 -0.83
CA GLU A 11 -2.49 -14.97 -0.55
C GLU A 11 -3.27 -15.33 -1.82
N THR A 12 -3.59 -14.35 -2.67
CA THR A 12 -4.31 -14.57 -3.94
C THR A 12 -3.51 -15.45 -4.89
N ASP A 13 -2.21 -15.19 -5.05
CA ASP A 13 -1.31 -15.95 -5.92
C ASP A 13 -1.11 -17.39 -5.43
N LYS A 14 -1.05 -17.60 -4.10
CA LYS A 14 -0.92 -18.95 -3.51
C LYS A 14 -2.19 -19.79 -3.61
N ILE A 15 -3.37 -19.15 -3.70
CA ILE A 15 -4.67 -19.85 -3.65
C ILE A 15 -5.25 -20.09 -5.05
N GLY A 16 -4.78 -19.39 -6.09
CA GLY A 16 -5.10 -19.70 -7.51
C GLY A 16 -6.59 -19.59 -7.87
N LYS A 17 -7.43 -19.08 -6.96
CA LYS A 17 -8.85 -18.79 -7.17
C LYS A 17 -9.19 -17.49 -6.45
N ILE A 18 -9.95 -16.66 -7.14
CA ILE A 18 -10.56 -15.43 -6.64
C ILE A 18 -11.25 -15.77 -5.32
N VAL A 19 -10.70 -15.30 -4.20
CA VAL A 19 -11.29 -15.51 -2.87
C VAL A 19 -12.48 -14.56 -2.74
N GLY A 20 -13.61 -15.01 -3.29
CA GLY A 20 -14.92 -14.69 -2.77
C GLY A 20 -15.32 -15.82 -1.83
N SER A 21 -15.77 -15.45 -0.63
CA SER A 21 -16.19 -16.34 0.46
C SER A 21 -15.04 -16.93 1.27
N ASP A 22 -14.61 -16.22 2.32
CA ASP A 22 -15.09 -16.60 3.65
C ASP A 22 -14.66 -15.59 4.74
N GLU A 23 -15.63 -15.35 5.63
CA GLU A 23 -15.70 -14.33 6.66
C GLU A 23 -14.76 -14.54 7.86
N HIS A 24 -13.47 -14.86 7.66
CA HIS A 24 -12.65 -15.39 8.77
C HIS A 24 -11.34 -14.67 9.13
N LEU A 25 -11.23 -13.36 8.85
CA LEU A 25 -10.36 -12.51 9.67
C LEU A 25 -11.07 -11.21 10.06
N ASN A 26 -11.33 -11.09 11.35
CA ASN A 26 -11.86 -9.92 12.06
C ASN A 26 -10.82 -8.77 12.14
N LYS A 27 -9.88 -8.69 11.19
CA LYS A 27 -8.98 -7.56 10.99
C LYS A 27 -9.52 -6.76 9.81
N SER A 28 -10.02 -5.55 10.06
CA SER A 28 -10.29 -4.57 9.00
C SER A 28 -8.96 -4.11 8.40
N THR A 29 -8.47 -4.81 7.39
CA THR A 29 -7.34 -4.36 6.57
C THR A 29 -7.85 -3.50 5.42
N TYR A 30 -7.04 -2.55 4.96
CA TYR A 30 -7.42 -1.59 3.92
C TYR A 30 -7.91 -2.22 2.61
N PRO A 31 -7.33 -3.33 2.10
CA PRO A 31 -7.85 -4.00 0.91
C PRO A 31 -9.24 -4.62 1.10
N LYS A 32 -9.59 -5.03 2.33
CA LYS A 32 -10.92 -5.58 2.64
C LYS A 32 -12.01 -4.50 2.65
N LEU A 33 -11.64 -3.25 2.93
CA LEU A 33 -12.55 -2.10 2.96
C LEU A 33 -12.64 -1.36 1.63
N LEU A 34 -11.56 -1.28 0.86
CA LEU A 34 -11.45 -0.47 -0.36
C LEU A 34 -11.33 -1.30 -1.65
N GLY A 35 -11.17 -2.62 -1.54
CA GLY A 35 -10.69 -3.45 -2.63
C GLY A 35 -9.19 -3.25 -2.91
N LEU A 36 -8.60 -4.14 -3.71
CA LEU A 36 -7.18 -4.06 -4.08
C LEU A 36 -6.85 -2.75 -4.81
N ASP A 37 -7.70 -2.34 -5.75
CA ASP A 37 -7.51 -1.12 -6.53
C ASP A 37 -7.67 0.14 -5.66
N GLY A 38 -8.65 0.15 -4.76
CA GLY A 38 -8.83 1.26 -3.81
C GLY A 38 -7.69 1.37 -2.81
N ALA A 39 -7.12 0.24 -2.37
CA ALA A 39 -5.92 0.22 -1.54
C ALA A 39 -4.69 0.77 -2.29
N LYS A 40 -4.48 0.38 -3.56
CA LYS A 40 -3.42 0.92 -4.42
C LYS A 40 -3.56 2.43 -4.64
N GLN A 41 -4.77 2.90 -4.96
CA GLN A 41 -5.04 4.34 -5.10
C GLN A 41 -4.79 5.10 -3.79
N LYS A 42 -5.16 4.52 -2.64
CA LYS A 42 -4.91 5.13 -1.34
C LYS A 42 -3.42 5.21 -1.01
N ALA A 43 -2.65 4.17 -1.35
CA ALA A 43 -1.19 4.18 -1.20
C ALA A 43 -0.55 5.28 -2.07
N GLU A 44 -0.98 5.43 -3.32
CA GLU A 44 -0.50 6.49 -4.21
C GLU A 44 -0.86 7.89 -3.69
N MET A 45 -2.09 8.11 -3.19
CA MET A 45 -2.47 9.40 -2.60
C MET A 45 -1.60 9.75 -1.38
N LEU A 46 -1.32 8.77 -0.51
CA LEU A 46 -0.45 8.98 0.65
C LEU A 46 0.99 9.27 0.23
N TYR A 47 1.48 8.60 -0.81
CA TYR A 47 2.79 8.86 -1.41
C TYR A 47 2.91 10.31 -1.90
N GLN A 48 1.94 10.78 -2.68
CA GLN A 48 1.93 12.17 -3.17
C GLN A 48 1.85 13.18 -2.03
N THR A 49 1.07 12.88 -0.98
CA THR A 49 0.99 13.72 0.21
C THR A 49 2.35 13.81 0.93
N ALA A 50 3.06 12.69 1.04
CA ALA A 50 4.40 12.67 1.63
C ALA A 50 5.41 13.48 0.79
N LEU A 51 5.42 13.32 -0.54
CA LEU A 51 6.29 14.10 -1.42
C LEU A 51 6.02 15.60 -1.30
N HIS A 52 4.76 16.01 -1.32
CA HIS A 52 4.38 17.42 -1.16
C HIS A 52 4.85 17.98 0.19
N SER A 53 4.71 17.20 1.27
CA SER A 53 5.19 17.62 2.60
C SER A 53 6.71 17.80 2.63
N LEU A 54 7.46 16.94 1.93
CA LEU A 54 8.92 17.02 1.82
C LEU A 54 9.38 18.22 0.98
N GLU A 55 8.61 18.66 -0.02
CA GLU A 55 8.92 19.86 -0.82
C GLU A 55 8.81 21.16 -0.03
N GLN A 56 8.02 21.19 1.04
CA GLN A 56 7.88 22.37 1.90
C GLN A 56 9.05 22.55 2.87
N LEU A 57 9.95 21.57 2.98
CA LEU A 57 11.07 21.63 3.92
C LEU A 57 12.25 22.40 3.29
N PRO A 58 12.88 23.34 4.01
CA PRO A 58 14.04 24.08 3.52
C PRO A 58 15.35 23.28 3.68
N PHE A 59 15.29 21.97 3.41
CA PHE A 59 16.40 21.02 3.57
C PHE A 59 16.45 20.04 2.39
N ASP A 60 17.58 19.37 2.22
CA ASP A 60 17.67 18.25 1.28
C ASP A 60 16.82 17.08 1.77
N THR A 61 15.77 16.75 1.02
CA THR A 61 14.84 15.66 1.31
C THR A 61 15.02 14.47 0.37
N THR A 62 16.09 14.42 -0.43
CA THR A 62 16.33 13.37 -1.45
C THR A 62 16.24 11.97 -0.85
N ALA A 63 16.94 11.72 0.26
CA ALA A 63 16.92 10.42 0.93
C ALA A 63 15.52 10.03 1.46
N LEU A 64 14.73 11.00 1.91
CA LEU A 64 13.37 10.76 2.39
C LEU A 64 12.40 10.48 1.23
N LYS A 65 12.58 11.15 0.08
CA LYS A 65 11.82 10.87 -1.15
C LYS A 65 12.14 9.47 -1.68
N GLU A 66 13.41 9.08 -1.67
CA GLU A 66 13.85 7.73 -2.05
C GLU A 66 13.26 6.66 -1.13
N LEU A 67 13.28 6.89 0.19
CA LEU A 67 12.66 5.99 1.16
C LEU A 67 11.15 5.86 0.94
N ALA A 68 10.43 6.97 0.74
CA ALA A 68 9.00 6.95 0.46
C ALA A 68 8.68 6.20 -0.83
N ASN A 69 9.48 6.40 -1.89
CA ASN A 69 9.36 5.68 -3.16
C ASN A 69 9.63 4.18 -2.98
N PHE A 70 10.65 3.81 -2.19
CA PHE A 70 10.94 2.42 -1.85
C PHE A 70 9.78 1.76 -1.11
N ILE A 71 9.18 2.42 -0.11
CA ILE A 71 8.07 1.86 0.68
C ILE A 71 6.84 1.58 -0.18
N VAL A 72 6.54 2.42 -1.17
CA VAL A 72 5.34 2.30 -2.02
C VAL A 72 5.57 1.34 -3.19
N LYS A 73 6.78 1.29 -3.73
CA LYS A 73 7.13 0.44 -4.88
C LYS A 73 7.76 -0.90 -4.51
N ARG A 74 7.99 -1.19 -3.22
CA ARG A 74 8.52 -2.50 -2.85
C ARG A 74 7.52 -3.58 -3.26
N GLU A 75 8.05 -4.59 -3.94
CA GLU A 75 7.33 -5.80 -4.32
C GLU A 75 7.62 -6.98 -3.36
N ASN A 76 8.40 -6.78 -2.28
CA ASN A 76 8.74 -7.80 -1.29
C ASN A 76 8.96 -7.22 0.11
#